data_AF-A0A5B7GMD3-F1
#
_entry.id   AF-A0A5B7GMD3-F1
#
_cell.length_a   1.000
_cell.length_b   1.000
_cell.length_c   1.000
_cell.angle_alpha   90.00
_cell.angle_beta   90.00
_cell.angle_gamma   90.00
#
_symmetry.space_group_name_H-M   'P 1'
#
loop_
_entity.id
_entity.type
_entity.pdbx_description
1 polymer ?
#
loop_
_entity_poly.entity_id
_entity_poly.type
_entity_poly.pdbx_seq_one_letter_code
_entity_poly.pdbx_strand_id
1 'polypeptide(L)'
;MGLVLRWITPLTIVPTVTLVGLALFDIAADKASLNWGIAILTIVLLVMFSQYLKEVPLPIPLYKVGSGCTISWFYLFKLFPVLLAILLSWGLCAILTAADAFPEDNLARTDLNIDIISNSPWFRFPYPGQWGLPTVSPAAVLGMIAGVIASMIESVGDYYACARIAGKLKSKI
;
A
#
# COMPACT_ATOMS: atom_id res chain seq x y z
N MET A 1 -16.83 1.03 -26.03
CA MET A 1 -15.57 1.37 -25.34
C MET A 1 -14.81 2.56 -25.94
N GLY A 2 -14.93 2.90 -27.24
CA GLY A 2 -14.12 3.97 -27.86
C GLY A 2 -14.46 5.42 -27.48
N LEU A 3 -15.69 5.74 -27.02
CA LEU A 3 -16.08 7.12 -26.76
C LEU A 3 -15.41 7.68 -25.49
N VAL A 4 -15.41 6.93 -24.38
CA VAL A 4 -14.83 7.35 -23.09
C VAL A 4 -13.29 7.36 -23.13
N LEU A 5 -12.68 6.38 -23.81
CA LEU A 5 -11.23 6.32 -24.04
C LEU A 5 -10.69 7.52 -24.85
N ARG A 6 -11.54 8.23 -25.60
CA ARG A 6 -11.15 9.45 -26.32
C ARG A 6 -10.90 10.65 -25.40
N TRP A 7 -11.56 10.66 -24.22
CA TRP A 7 -11.46 11.75 -23.25
C TRP A 7 -10.43 11.44 -22.15
N ILE A 8 -10.24 10.15 -21.83
CA ILE A 8 -9.25 9.71 -20.85
C ILE A 8 -7.88 9.62 -21.54
N THR A 9 -7.17 10.73 -21.52
CA THR A 9 -5.78 10.84 -22.01
C THR A 9 -4.81 10.89 -20.83
N PRO A 10 -3.51 10.63 -21.03
CA PRO A 10 -2.49 10.83 -19.99
C PRO A 10 -2.57 12.22 -19.33
N LEU A 11 -2.98 13.25 -20.09
CA LEU A 11 -3.21 14.62 -19.59
C LEU A 11 -4.33 14.73 -18.55
N THR A 12 -5.29 13.81 -18.54
CA THR A 12 -6.39 13.75 -17.55
C THR A 12 -6.13 12.76 -16.42
N ILE A 13 -5.38 11.68 -16.69
CA ILE A 13 -5.04 10.66 -15.70
C ILE A 13 -4.06 11.22 -14.66
N VAL A 14 -2.98 11.87 -15.12
CA VAL A 14 -1.95 12.44 -14.24
C VAL A 14 -2.52 13.38 -13.18
N PRO A 15 -3.29 14.45 -13.53
CA PRO A 15 -3.82 15.37 -12.53
C PRO A 15 -4.80 14.68 -11.57
N THR A 16 -5.59 13.72 -12.06
CA THR A 16 -6.53 12.96 -11.21
C THR A 16 -5.78 12.14 -10.16
N VAL A 17 -4.79 11.36 -10.57
CA VAL A 17 -3.98 10.54 -9.65
C VAL A 17 -3.19 11.41 -8.68
N THR A 18 -2.63 12.55 -9.13
CA THR A 18 -1.95 13.48 -8.22
C THR A 18 -2.89 14.09 -7.20
N LEU A 19 -4.14 14.40 -7.58
CA LEU A 19 -5.11 14.98 -6.66
C LEU A 19 -5.57 13.95 -5.62
N VAL A 20 -5.74 12.68 -6.01
CA VAL A 20 -6.01 11.57 -5.07
C VAL A 20 -4.87 11.42 -4.06
N GLY A 21 -3.62 11.44 -4.53
CA GLY A 21 -2.45 11.39 -3.65
C GLY A 21 -2.37 12.58 -2.70
N LEU A 22 -2.63 13.80 -3.19
CA LEU A 22 -2.62 15.02 -2.39
C LEU A 22 -3.75 15.02 -1.35
N ALA A 23 -4.95 14.55 -1.70
CA ALA A 23 -6.07 14.47 -0.77
C ALA A 23 -5.84 13.49 0.39
N LEU A 24 -4.99 12.48 0.20
CA LEU A 24 -4.61 11.51 1.23
C LEU A 24 -3.43 11.98 2.09
N PHE A 25 -2.72 13.04 1.66
CA PHE A 25 -1.51 13.50 2.34
C PHE A 25 -1.79 13.96 3.77
N ASP A 26 -2.86 14.73 4.00
CA ASP A 26 -3.19 15.26 5.34
C ASP A 26 -3.44 14.13 6.33
N ILE A 27 -4.20 13.11 5.92
CA ILE A 27 -4.49 11.93 6.74
C ILE A 27 -3.20 11.15 7.03
N ALA A 28 -2.33 10.99 6.02
CA ALA A 28 -1.05 10.33 6.20
C ALA A 28 -0.10 11.12 7.12
N ALA A 29 -0.06 12.45 6.98
CA ALA A 29 0.75 13.35 7.79
C ALA A 29 0.28 13.36 9.25
N ASP A 30 -1.03 13.39 9.49
CA ASP A 30 -1.63 13.31 10.82
C ASP A 30 -1.29 11.99 11.51
N LYS A 31 -1.19 10.87 10.77
CA LYS A 31 -0.76 9.59 11.34
C LYS A 31 0.76 9.51 11.54
N ALA A 32 1.54 10.10 10.63
CA ALA A 32 2.99 10.14 10.74
C ALA A 32 3.49 11.05 11.87
N SER A 33 2.77 12.15 12.14
CA SER A 33 3.12 13.14 13.18
C SER A 33 3.05 12.55 14.60
N LEU A 34 2.23 11.51 14.81
CA LEU A 34 2.15 10.79 16.08
C LEU A 34 3.51 10.25 16.53
N ASN A 35 4.32 9.78 15.57
CA ASN A 35 5.66 9.24 15.83
C ASN A 35 6.62 9.55 14.67
N TRP A 36 7.09 10.80 14.64
CA TRP A 36 8.04 11.30 13.64
C TRP A 36 9.29 10.42 13.46
N GLY A 37 9.85 9.87 14.54
CA GLY A 37 11.05 9.02 14.46
C GLY A 37 10.83 7.73 13.65
N ILE A 38 9.75 7.01 13.92
CA ILE A 38 9.38 5.78 13.20
C ILE A 38 8.92 6.11 11.78
N ALA A 39 8.21 7.22 11.59
CA ALA A 39 7.79 7.68 10.27
C ALA A 39 9.00 7.96 9.36
N ILE A 40 9.98 8.75 9.83
CA ILE A 40 11.21 9.05 9.08
C ILE A 40 11.99 7.78 8.80
N LEU A 41 12.15 6.89 9.78
CA LEU A 41 12.80 5.60 9.58
C LEU A 41 12.13 4.79 8.47
N THR A 42 10.80 4.71 8.46
CA THR A 42 10.04 3.97 7.45
C THR A 42 10.24 4.57 6.06
N ILE A 43 10.25 5.91 5.95
CA ILE A 43 10.53 6.62 4.68
C ILE A 43 11.95 6.31 4.20
N VAL A 44 12.94 6.39 5.09
CA VAL A 44 14.35 6.09 4.76
C VAL A 44 14.51 4.65 4.29
N LEU A 45 13.92 3.69 4.99
CA LEU A 45 13.93 2.27 4.60
C LEU A 45 13.26 2.07 3.22
N LEU A 46 12.12 2.71 2.99
CA LEU A 46 11.42 2.63 1.70
C LEU A 46 12.27 3.20 0.57
N VAL A 47 12.90 4.35 0.75
CA VAL A 47 13.78 4.97 -0.26
C VAL A 47 15.01 4.09 -0.51
N MET A 48 15.65 3.58 0.56
CA MET A 48 16.80 2.68 0.44
C MET A 48 16.45 1.40 -0.32
N PHE A 49 15.32 0.76 -0.03
CA PHE A 49 14.89 -0.46 -0.71
C PHE A 49 14.40 -0.23 -2.14
N SER A 50 13.59 0.81 -2.34
CA SER A 50 12.96 1.07 -3.64
C SER A 50 13.91 1.71 -4.65
N GLN A 51 14.86 2.54 -4.21
CA GLN A 51 15.72 3.33 -5.10
C GLN A 51 17.15 2.80 -5.16
N TYR A 52 17.76 2.45 -4.02
CA TYR A 52 19.18 2.07 -3.96
C TYR A 52 19.40 0.55 -4.11
N LEU A 53 18.67 -0.27 -3.35
CA LEU A 53 18.87 -1.73 -3.30
C LEU A 53 18.06 -2.51 -4.35
N LYS A 54 17.35 -1.81 -5.24
CA LYS A 54 16.49 -2.39 -6.28
C LYS A 54 17.19 -3.43 -7.17
N GLU A 55 18.46 -3.19 -7.49
CA GLU A 55 19.22 -4.06 -8.41
C GLU A 55 20.16 -5.03 -7.69
N VAL A 56 20.09 -5.12 -6.37
CA VAL A 56 20.90 -6.06 -5.59
C VAL A 56 20.20 -7.41 -5.55
N PRO A 57 20.75 -8.46 -6.20
CA PRO A 57 20.17 -9.78 -6.12
C PRO A 57 20.55 -10.42 -4.78
N LEU A 58 19.58 -10.96 -4.06
CA LEU A 58 19.82 -11.71 -2.83
C LEU A 58 19.92 -13.21 -3.15
N PRO A 59 20.94 -13.91 -2.61
CA PRO A 59 21.01 -15.36 -2.71
C PRO A 59 19.98 -15.98 -1.76
N ILE A 60 18.86 -16.46 -2.30
CA ILE A 60 17.84 -17.15 -1.51
C ILE A 60 18.05 -18.67 -1.68
N PRO A 61 18.23 -19.42 -0.57
CA PRO A 61 18.26 -20.88 -0.63
C PRO A 61 16.85 -21.38 -0.95
N LEU A 62 16.65 -21.89 -2.16
CA LEU A 62 15.41 -22.58 -2.52
C LEU A 62 15.62 -24.09 -2.43
N TYR A 63 14.75 -24.71 -1.63
CA TYR A 63 14.65 -26.15 -1.57
C TYR A 63 13.79 -26.64 -2.74
N LYS A 64 14.40 -27.35 -3.68
CA LYS A 64 13.67 -28.04 -4.75
C LYS A 64 13.56 -29.51 -4.39
N VAL A 65 12.32 -30.00 -4.30
CA VAL A 65 12.04 -31.43 -4.11
C VAL A 65 12.70 -32.21 -5.25
N GLY A 66 13.68 -33.05 -4.91
CA GLY A 66 14.44 -33.88 -5.87
C GLY A 66 15.81 -33.36 -6.31
N SER A 67 16.16 -32.08 -6.05
CA SER A 67 17.47 -31.52 -6.48
C SER A 67 18.28 -30.88 -5.34
N GLY A 68 17.83 -31.01 -4.08
CA GLY A 68 18.53 -30.47 -2.92
C GLY A 68 18.32 -28.97 -2.71
N CYS A 69 19.20 -28.36 -1.91
CA CYS A 69 19.20 -26.92 -1.64
C CYS A 69 19.98 -26.19 -2.74
N THR A 70 19.29 -25.48 -3.62
CA THR A 70 19.95 -24.67 -4.66
C THR A 70 19.88 -23.19 -4.28
N ILE A 71 21.01 -22.50 -4.35
CA ILE A 71 21.04 -21.04 -4.17
C ILE A 71 20.58 -20.41 -5.50
N SER A 72 19.51 -19.63 -5.45
CA SER A 72 19.07 -18.85 -6.61
C SER A 72 19.10 -17.36 -6.30
N TRP A 73 19.41 -16.56 -7.30
CA TRP A 73 19.47 -15.10 -7.19
C TRP A 73 18.09 -14.50 -7.41
N PHE A 74 17.56 -13.78 -6.42
CA PHE A 74 16.23 -13.18 -6.46
C PHE A 74 16.27 -11.69 -6.12
N TYR A 75 15.58 -10.87 -6.93
CA TYR A 75 15.51 -9.41 -6.76
C TYR A 75 14.38 -9.01 -5.80
N LEU A 76 14.55 -9.35 -4.52
CA LEU A 76 13.53 -9.16 -3.48
C LEU A 76 13.11 -7.68 -3.35
N PHE A 77 14.08 -6.77 -3.32
CA PHE A 77 13.85 -5.32 -3.18
C PHE A 77 13.19 -4.68 -4.39
N LYS A 78 13.24 -5.31 -5.57
CA LYS A 78 12.55 -4.81 -6.77
C LYS A 78 11.06 -5.12 -6.75
N LEU A 79 10.69 -6.24 -6.13
CA LEU A 79 9.31 -6.76 -6.13
C LEU A 79 8.54 -6.33 -4.88
N PHE A 80 9.19 -6.29 -3.71
CA PHE A 80 8.53 -6.05 -2.42
C PHE A 80 9.19 -4.94 -1.55
N PRO A 81 9.67 -3.82 -2.12
CA PRO A 81 10.40 -2.81 -1.34
C PRO A 81 9.54 -2.21 -0.21
N VAL A 82 8.28 -1.90 -0.50
CA VAL A 82 7.35 -1.28 0.45
C VAL A 82 7.00 -2.25 1.58
N LEU A 83 6.72 -3.51 1.26
CA LEU A 83 6.40 -4.54 2.26
C LEU A 83 7.55 -4.76 3.23
N LEU A 84 8.80 -4.86 2.72
CA LEU A 84 9.98 -5.02 3.56
C LEU A 84 10.21 -3.81 4.48
N ALA A 85 10.02 -2.60 3.96
CA ALA A 85 10.15 -1.38 4.76
C ALA A 85 9.15 -1.39 5.94
N ILE A 86 7.90 -1.75 5.68
CA ILE A 86 6.86 -1.85 6.72
C ILE A 86 7.20 -2.96 7.72
N LEU A 87 7.61 -4.15 7.27
CA LEU A 87 7.94 -5.27 8.15
C LEU A 87 9.11 -4.98 9.08
N LEU A 88 10.18 -4.35 8.56
CA LEU A 88 11.33 -3.98 9.39
C LEU A 88 11.01 -2.85 10.37
N SER A 89 10.24 -1.85 9.92
CA SER A 89 9.80 -0.76 10.78
C SER A 89 8.92 -1.29 11.93
N TRP A 90 7.94 -2.14 11.61
CA TRP A 90 7.09 -2.80 12.60
C TRP A 90 7.90 -3.71 13.53
N GLY A 91 8.85 -4.49 13.00
CA GLY A 91 9.72 -5.36 13.78
C GLY A 91 10.60 -4.58 14.76
N LEU A 92 11.11 -3.42 14.36
CA LEU A 92 11.82 -2.52 15.27
C LEU A 92 10.89 -1.99 16.36
N CYS A 93 9.68 -1.56 16.01
CA CYS A 93 8.69 -1.14 17.01
C CYS A 93 8.39 -2.26 18.00
N ALA A 94 8.29 -3.52 17.55
CA ALA A 94 8.08 -4.67 18.42
C ALA A 94 9.25 -4.88 19.40
N ILE A 95 10.49 -4.78 18.93
CA ILE A 95 11.69 -4.88 19.78
C ILE A 95 11.74 -3.74 20.81
N LEU A 96 11.46 -2.50 20.38
CA LEU A 96 11.44 -1.34 21.27
C LEU A 96 10.30 -1.39 22.28
N THR A 97 9.15 -1.96 21.90
CA THR A 97 8.04 -2.25 22.83
C THR A 97 8.49 -3.28 23.86
N ALA A 98 9.15 -4.37 23.44
CA ALA A 98 9.64 -5.41 24.35
C ALA A 98 10.76 -4.91 25.30
N ALA A 99 11.53 -3.92 24.88
CA ALA A 99 12.55 -3.25 25.69
C ALA A 99 11.99 -2.14 26.60
N ASP A 100 10.68 -1.92 26.59
CA ASP A 100 9.95 -0.86 27.32
C ASP A 100 10.52 0.56 27.07
N ALA A 101 11.07 0.78 25.87
CA ALA A 101 11.65 2.06 25.48
C ALA A 101 10.60 3.12 25.13
N PHE A 102 9.34 2.71 24.91
CA PHE A 102 8.24 3.61 24.61
C PHE A 102 7.29 3.74 25.82
N PRO A 103 6.88 4.97 26.19
CA PRO A 103 5.87 5.16 27.23
C PRO A 103 4.55 4.47 26.83
N GLU A 104 3.80 4.01 27.82
CA GLU A 104 2.58 3.19 27.65
C GLU A 104 1.53 3.84 26.73
N ASP A 105 1.46 5.18 26.71
CA ASP A 105 0.52 5.94 25.86
C ASP A 105 0.98 6.10 24.39
N ASN A 106 2.15 5.59 24.02
CA ASN A 106 2.70 5.81 22.68
C ASN A 106 2.07 4.87 21.64
N LEU A 107 1.40 5.44 20.63
CA LEU A 107 0.80 4.73 19.49
C LEU A 107 1.78 3.91 18.62
N ALA A 108 3.10 4.07 18.79
CA ALA A 108 4.11 3.22 18.17
C ALA A 108 4.28 1.84 18.85
N ARG A 109 3.70 1.67 20.05
CA ARG A 109 3.72 0.41 20.78
C ARG A 109 2.88 -0.65 20.07
N THR A 110 3.43 -1.84 19.96
CA THR A 110 2.80 -2.97 19.24
C THR A 110 1.78 -3.73 20.08
N ASP A 111 1.76 -3.52 21.40
CA ASP A 111 0.92 -4.22 22.37
C ASP A 111 -0.46 -3.57 22.60
N LEU A 112 -0.66 -2.31 22.21
CA LEU A 112 -1.90 -1.55 22.43
C LEU A 112 -3.18 -2.21 21.91
N ASN A 113 -3.10 -3.01 20.85
CA ASN A 113 -4.27 -3.61 20.20
C ASN A 113 -4.33 -5.14 20.33
N ILE A 114 -3.47 -5.74 21.16
CA ILE A 114 -3.44 -7.20 21.35
C ILE A 114 -4.76 -7.70 21.96
N ASP A 115 -5.35 -6.93 22.87
CA ASP A 115 -6.64 -7.27 23.48
C ASP A 115 -7.79 -7.31 22.47
N ILE A 116 -7.74 -6.48 21.43
CA ILE A 116 -8.76 -6.48 20.38
C ILE A 116 -8.64 -7.76 19.56
N ILE A 117 -7.40 -8.18 19.27
CA ILE A 117 -7.14 -9.41 18.50
C ILE A 117 -7.56 -10.63 19.32
N SER A 118 -7.22 -10.69 20.60
CA SER A 118 -7.53 -11.82 21.48
C SER A 118 -9.04 -11.99 21.71
N ASN A 119 -9.78 -10.88 21.81
CA ASN A 119 -11.23 -10.88 21.99
C ASN A 119 -12.02 -10.96 20.67
N SER A 120 -11.35 -10.92 19.51
CA SER A 120 -12.02 -10.97 18.21
C SER A 120 -12.45 -12.40 17.84
N PRO A 121 -13.67 -12.59 17.31
CA PRO A 121 -14.10 -13.90 16.83
C PRO A 121 -13.31 -14.30 15.58
N TRP A 122 -12.85 -15.55 15.52
CA TRP A 122 -12.08 -16.11 14.40
C TRP A 122 -12.80 -16.05 13.05
N PHE A 123 -14.13 -16.13 13.06
CA PHE A 123 -14.96 -15.99 11.87
C PHE A 123 -16.08 -14.99 12.13
N ARG A 124 -16.13 -13.92 11.33
CA ARG A 124 -17.28 -13.00 11.25
C ARG A 124 -17.96 -13.16 9.91
N PHE A 125 -19.23 -13.53 9.93
CA PHE A 125 -20.07 -13.49 8.73
C PHE A 125 -20.74 -12.12 8.65
N PRO A 126 -20.39 -11.27 7.66
CA PRO A 126 -21.03 -9.97 7.51
C PRO A 126 -22.47 -10.18 7.02
N TYR A 127 -23.46 -9.79 7.82
CA TYR A 127 -24.86 -9.86 7.42
C TYR A 127 -25.36 -8.50 6.90
N PRO A 128 -26.25 -8.50 5.88
CA PRO A 128 -26.82 -7.26 5.37
C PRO A 128 -27.54 -6.51 6.50
N GLY A 129 -27.29 -5.21 6.60
CA GLY A 129 -27.86 -4.35 7.65
C GLY A 129 -27.11 -4.33 9.00
N GLN A 130 -25.98 -5.02 9.14
CA GLN A 130 -25.22 -5.01 10.41
C GLN A 130 -24.68 -3.63 10.83
N TRP A 131 -24.54 -2.70 9.89
CA TRP A 131 -24.12 -1.32 10.14
C TRP A 131 -25.28 -0.30 10.07
N GLY A 132 -26.52 -0.79 10.13
CA GLY A 132 -27.73 0.01 9.99
C GLY A 132 -28.32 -0.04 8.57
N LEU A 133 -29.46 0.64 8.40
CA LEU A 133 -30.10 0.80 7.10
C LEU A 133 -29.30 1.79 6.23
N PRO A 134 -29.23 1.57 4.91
CA PRO A 134 -28.56 2.50 4.02
C PRO A 134 -29.25 3.86 4.07
N THR A 135 -28.49 4.89 4.48
CA THR A 135 -28.95 6.28 4.47
C THR A 135 -28.44 6.96 3.21
N VAL A 136 -29.32 7.69 2.53
CA VAL A 136 -28.97 8.46 1.34
C VAL A 136 -28.95 9.94 1.70
N SER A 137 -27.78 10.56 1.53
CA SER A 137 -27.61 12.01 1.61
C SER A 137 -27.08 12.54 0.28
N PRO A 138 -27.50 13.74 -0.18
CA PRO A 138 -27.01 14.30 -1.44
C PRO A 138 -25.48 14.42 -1.48
N ALA A 139 -24.86 14.80 -0.36
CA ALA A 139 -23.41 14.90 -0.24
C ALA A 139 -22.71 13.54 -0.41
N ALA A 140 -23.23 12.48 0.23
CA ALA A 140 -22.67 11.14 0.09
C ALA A 140 -22.81 10.62 -1.35
N VAL A 141 -23.95 10.85 -2.01
CA VAL A 141 -24.16 10.44 -3.41
C VAL A 141 -23.16 11.14 -4.33
N LEU A 142 -22.99 12.46 -4.20
CA LEU A 142 -22.02 13.20 -5.01
C LEU A 142 -20.57 12.74 -4.75
N GLY A 143 -20.20 12.51 -3.49
CA GLY A 143 -18.88 11.98 -3.13
C GLY A 143 -18.63 10.59 -3.71
N MET A 144 -19.62 9.70 -3.67
CA MET A 144 -19.52 8.36 -4.24
C MET A 144 -19.39 8.39 -5.76
N ILE A 145 -20.17 9.23 -6.45
CA ILE A 145 -20.06 9.39 -7.91
C ILE A 145 -18.67 9.91 -8.29
N ALA A 146 -18.14 10.90 -7.56
CA ALA A 146 -16.80 11.42 -7.78
C ALA A 146 -15.73 10.33 -7.59
N GLY A 147 -15.84 9.51 -6.53
CA GLY A 147 -14.95 8.39 -6.27
C GLY A 147 -15.01 7.32 -7.38
N VAL A 148 -16.20 6.98 -7.87
CA VAL A 148 -16.36 6.03 -8.98
C VAL A 148 -15.70 6.57 -10.25
N ILE A 149 -15.92 7.83 -10.61
CA ILE A 149 -15.29 8.44 -11.79
C ILE A 149 -13.76 8.43 -11.66
N ALA A 150 -13.23 8.80 -10.48
CA ALA A 150 -11.80 8.74 -10.21
C ALA A 150 -11.24 7.31 -10.39
N SER A 151 -11.92 6.30 -9.84
CA SER A 151 -11.52 4.89 -9.98
C SER A 151 -11.58 4.39 -11.43
N MET A 152 -12.52 4.87 -12.24
CA MET A 152 -12.60 4.54 -13.66
C MET A 152 -11.42 5.11 -14.43
N ILE A 153 -11.02 6.35 -14.13
CA ILE A 153 -9.86 7.00 -14.77
C ILE A 153 -8.56 6.28 -14.39
N GLU A 154 -8.39 5.96 -13.11
CA GLU A 154 -7.24 5.21 -12.60
C GLU A 154 -7.13 3.83 -13.26
N SER A 155 -8.23 3.06 -13.28
CA SER A 155 -8.27 1.73 -13.88
C SER A 155 -7.88 1.74 -15.37
N VAL A 156 -8.34 2.73 -16.13
CA VAL A 156 -7.93 2.90 -17.54
C VAL A 156 -6.43 3.16 -17.65
N GLY A 157 -5.86 4.02 -16.78
CA GLY A 157 -4.43 4.27 -16.71
C GLY A 157 -3.61 3.00 -16.46
N ASP A 158 -4.06 2.17 -15.53
CA ASP A 158 -3.41 0.89 -15.21
C ASP A 158 -3.40 -0.07 -16.40
N TYR A 159 -4.51 -0.18 -17.13
CA TYR A 159 -4.54 -1.00 -18.35
C TYR A 159 -3.53 -0.51 -19.41
N TYR A 160 -3.41 0.81 -19.60
CA TYR A 160 -2.40 1.38 -20.50
C TYR A 160 -0.97 1.10 -20.03
N ALA A 161 -0.70 1.24 -18.72
CA ALA A 161 0.60 0.96 -18.14
C ALA A 161 0.96 -0.53 -18.27
N CYS A 162 0.05 -1.45 -17.92
CA CYS A 162 0.24 -2.89 -18.06
C CYS A 162 0.45 -3.28 -19.52
N ALA A 163 -0.34 -2.74 -20.46
CA ALA A 163 -0.18 -3.05 -21.88
C ALA A 163 1.17 -2.55 -22.45
N ARG A 164 1.69 -1.43 -21.93
CA ARG A 164 3.04 -0.93 -22.26
C ARG A 164 4.14 -1.83 -21.69
N ILE A 165 4.03 -2.23 -20.42
CA ILE A 165 5.01 -3.10 -19.75
C ILE A 165 5.00 -4.51 -20.40
N ALA A 166 3.82 -5.00 -20.80
CA ALA A 166 3.67 -6.26 -21.53
C ALA A 166 4.11 -6.18 -23.01
N GLY A 167 4.61 -5.03 -23.48
CA GLY A 167 5.14 -4.87 -24.83
C GLY A 167 4.08 -4.80 -25.95
N LYS A 168 2.79 -4.69 -25.61
CA LYS A 168 1.69 -4.61 -26.60
C LYS A 168 1.44 -3.19 -27.10
N LEU A 169 1.80 -2.17 -26.33
CA LEU A 169 1.75 -0.76 -26.73
C LEU A 169 3.18 -0.27 -27.01
N LYS A 170 3.56 -0.15 -28.29
CA LYS A 170 4.81 0.52 -28.69
C LYS A 170 4.66 2.02 -28.47
N SER A 171 5.65 2.61 -27.80
CA SER A 171 5.81 4.06 -27.70
C SER A 171 5.86 4.65 -29.11
N LYS A 172 4.79 5.34 -29.54
CA LYS A 172 4.90 6.31 -30.63
C LYS A 172 5.66 7.51 -30.06
N ILE A 173 6.98 7.48 -30.21
CA ILE A 173 7.76 8.70 -30.41
C ILE A 173 7.64 9.01 -31.89
#